data_AF-A0A0M3A2R1-F1
#
_entry.id   AF-A0A0M3A2R1-F1
#
_cell.length_a   1.000
_cell.length_b   1.000
_cell.length_c   1.000
_cell.angle_alpha   90.00
_cell.angle_beta   90.00
_cell.angle_gamma   90.00
#
_symmetry.space_group_name_H-M   'P 1'
#
loop_
_entity.id
_entity.type
_entity.pdbx_description
1 polymer ?
#
loop_
_entity_poly.entity_id
_entity_poly.type
_entity_poly.pdbx_seq_one_letter_code
_entity_poly.pdbx_strand_id
1 'polypeptide(L)'
;MNKKNDDEIISSSKKGLKKVVVYAVLIAMVFTSAMMVVFQVFEYRHDYRDLSAYMRERDDLNAEWGRLLIEQQTFGATAQIGSRAVTQLRMFSPPAAQTVVISLPMTSKQDK
;
A
#
# COMPACT_ATOMS: atom_id res chain seq x y z
N MET A 1 27.51 67.09 39.19
CA MET A 1 26.12 66.61 39.11
C MET A 1 25.76 65.90 37.79
N ASN A 2 26.57 65.93 36.71
CA ASN A 2 26.12 65.50 35.38
C ASN A 2 26.32 64.01 35.01
N LYS A 3 27.27 63.30 35.66
CA LYS A 3 27.60 61.91 35.32
C LYS A 3 26.41 60.95 35.37
N LYS A 4 25.52 61.11 36.36
CA LYS A 4 24.37 60.21 36.55
C LYS A 4 23.37 60.30 35.40
N ASN A 5 23.22 61.48 34.79
CA ASN A 5 22.32 61.69 33.65
C ASN A 5 22.92 61.11 32.36
N ASP A 6 24.22 61.29 32.16
CA ASP A 6 24.95 60.77 30.99
C ASP A 6 24.94 59.23 30.96
N ASP A 7 25.07 58.58 32.13
CA ASP A 7 25.03 57.11 32.27
C ASP A 7 23.62 56.54 31.99
N GLU A 8 22.56 57.26 32.34
CA GLU A 8 21.17 56.83 32.14
C GLU A 8 20.75 56.89 30.66
N ILE A 9 21.20 57.94 29.94
CA ILE A 9 20.99 58.10 28.49
C ILE A 9 21.72 57.00 27.70
N ILE A 10 22.97 56.68 28.05
CA ILE A 10 23.74 55.61 27.40
C ILE A 10 23.13 54.23 27.69
N SER A 11 22.63 54.00 28.91
CA SER A 11 21.94 52.76 29.30
C SER A 11 20.62 52.57 28.54
N SER A 12 19.82 53.63 28.39
CA SER A 12 18.55 53.60 27.63
C SER A 12 18.77 53.31 26.15
N SER A 13 19.76 53.96 25.53
CA SER A 13 20.14 53.73 24.13
C SER A 13 20.67 52.29 23.89
N LYS A 14 21.53 51.77 24.78
CA LYS A 14 21.97 50.35 24.75
C LYS A 14 20.80 49.37 24.91
N LYS A 15 19.79 49.68 25.75
CA LYS A 15 18.60 48.83 25.90
C LYS A 15 17.74 48.84 24.62
N GLY A 16 17.58 49.99 23.97
CA GLY A 16 16.91 50.09 22.67
C GLY A 16 17.59 49.23 21.60
N LEU A 17 18.92 49.33 21.49
CA LEU A 17 19.70 48.52 20.55
C LEU A 17 19.56 47.02 20.83
N LYS A 18 19.62 46.59 22.10
CA LYS A 18 19.40 45.19 22.48
C LYS A 18 18.01 44.68 22.06
N LYS A 19 16.96 45.47 22.22
CA LYS A 19 15.61 45.11 21.78
C LYS A 19 15.53 44.95 20.27
N VAL A 20 16.12 45.87 19.51
CA VAL A 20 16.16 45.81 18.04
C VAL A 20 16.90 44.56 17.57
N VAL A 21 18.04 44.24 18.18
CA VAL A 21 18.79 43.00 17.86
C VAL A 21 17.95 41.75 18.14
N VAL A 22 17.24 41.71 19.28
CA VAL A 22 16.34 40.58 19.60
C VAL A 22 15.23 40.43 18.57
N TYR A 23 14.58 41.52 18.17
CA TYR A 23 13.54 41.46 17.14
C TYR A 23 14.09 41.03 15.78
N ALA A 24 15.27 41.51 15.39
CA ALA A 24 15.92 41.09 14.15
C ALA A 24 16.22 39.58 14.13
N VAL A 25 16.73 39.03 15.25
CA VAL A 25 17.00 37.59 15.38
C VAL A 25 15.71 36.78 15.32
N LEU A 26 14.64 37.23 15.99
CA LEU A 26 13.34 36.56 15.94
C LEU A 26 12.78 36.52 14.52
N ILE A 27 12.85 37.63 13.78
CA ILE A 27 12.41 37.69 12.39
C ILE A 27 13.24 36.73 11.53
N ALA A 28 14.57 36.74 11.67
CA ALA A 28 15.45 35.83 10.93
C ALA A 28 15.12 34.35 11.22
N MET A 29 14.83 34.00 12.47
CA MET A 29 14.46 32.64 12.86
C MET A 29 13.12 32.21 12.24
N VAL A 30 12.12 33.10 12.22
CA VAL A 30 10.83 32.85 11.56
C VAL A 30 11.00 32.67 10.06
N PHE A 31 11.79 33.53 9.40
CA PHE A 31 12.08 33.39 7.97
C PHE A 31 12.78 32.08 7.65
N THR A 32 13.76 31.68 8.46
CA THR A 32 14.48 30.42 8.28
C THR A 32 13.54 29.22 8.44
N SER A 33 12.65 29.25 9.44
CA SER A 33 11.62 28.23 9.64
C SER A 33 10.69 28.13 8.43
N ALA A 34 10.20 29.27 7.93
CA ALA A 34 9.33 29.31 6.76
C ALA A 34 10.01 28.71 5.51
N MET A 35 11.27 29.06 5.27
CA MET A 35 12.05 28.48 4.16
C MET A 35 12.24 26.97 4.34
N MET A 36 12.57 26.52 5.55
CA MET A 36 12.78 25.10 5.85
C MET A 36 11.55 24.24 5.59
N VAL A 37 10.36 24.72 5.95
CA VAL A 37 9.09 24.03 5.65
C VAL A 37 8.87 23.89 4.14
N VAL A 38 9.17 24.93 3.36
CA VAL A 38 9.04 24.87 1.89
C VAL A 38 9.97 23.82 1.29
N PHE A 39 11.23 23.78 1.73
CA PHE A 39 12.19 22.77 1.28
C PHE A 39 11.74 21.36 1.67
N GLN A 40 11.25 21.17 2.90
CA GLN A 40 10.74 19.87 3.34
C GLN A 40 9.56 19.40 2.49
N VAL A 41 8.64 20.29 2.13
CA VAL A 41 7.49 19.93 1.27
C VAL A 41 7.96 19.59 -0.15
N PHE A 42 8.95 20.30 -0.68
CA PHE A 42 9.52 20.01 -1.99
C PHE A 42 10.17 18.62 -2.01
N GLU A 43 11.04 18.33 -1.05
CA GLU A 43 11.71 17.03 -0.91
C GLU A 43 10.69 15.91 -0.71
N TYR A 44 9.71 16.13 0.16
CA TYR A 44 8.62 15.19 0.38
C TYR A 44 7.88 14.85 -0.92
N ARG A 45 7.55 15.85 -1.75
CA ARG A 45 6.89 15.60 -3.04
C ARG A 45 7.79 14.85 -4.01
N HIS A 46 9.09 15.09 -3.98
CA HIS A 46 10.06 14.39 -4.81
C HIS A 46 10.13 12.90 -4.42
N ASP A 47 10.38 12.60 -3.15
CA ASP A 47 10.48 11.22 -2.63
C ASP A 47 9.17 10.46 -2.78
N TYR A 48 8.04 11.14 -2.54
CA TYR A 48 6.73 10.54 -2.68
C TYR A 48 6.40 10.15 -4.13
N ARG A 49 6.97 10.84 -5.11
CA ARG A 49 6.76 10.51 -6.54
C ARG A 49 7.35 9.16 -6.88
N ASP A 50 8.55 8.87 -6.39
CA ASP A 50 9.25 7.61 -6.66
C ASP A 50 8.53 6.46 -5.94
N LEU A 51 8.16 6.67 -4.67
CA LEU A 51 7.34 5.71 -3.93
C LEU A 51 6.02 5.41 -4.65
N SER A 52 5.33 6.46 -5.12
CA SER A 52 4.06 6.32 -5.86
C SER A 52 4.23 5.58 -7.19
N ALA A 53 5.40 5.67 -7.84
CA ALA A 53 5.67 4.93 -9.06
C ALA A 53 5.76 3.42 -8.78
N TYR A 54 6.52 3.02 -7.77
CA TYR A 54 6.62 1.61 -7.37
C TYR A 54 5.29 1.04 -6.86
N MET A 55 4.48 1.85 -6.18
CA MET A 55 3.13 1.44 -5.76
C MET A 55 2.25 1.15 -6.98
N ARG A 56 2.28 2.00 -8.00
CA ARG A 56 1.53 1.79 -9.25
C ARG A 56 1.96 0.53 -9.98
N GLU A 57 3.26 0.27 -10.08
CA GLU A 57 3.78 -0.96 -10.71
C GLU A 57 3.32 -2.21 -9.96
N ARG A 58 3.35 -2.19 -8.61
CA ARG A 58 2.82 -3.29 -7.80
C ARG A 58 1.32 -3.50 -8.02
N ASP A 59 0.54 -2.43 -8.10
CA ASP A 59 -0.91 -2.54 -8.30
C ASP A 59 -1.24 -3.13 -9.67
N ASP A 60 -0.50 -2.76 -10.72
CA ASP A 60 -0.64 -3.30 -12.07
C ASP A 60 -0.32 -4.81 -12.11
N LEU A 61 0.83 -5.21 -11.54
CA LEU A 61 1.20 -6.63 -11.42
C LEU A 61 0.16 -7.44 -10.64
N ASN A 62 -0.42 -6.87 -9.58
CA ASN A 62 -1.44 -7.54 -8.79
C ASN A 62 -2.76 -7.70 -9.57
N ALA A 63 -3.11 -6.72 -10.40
CA ALA A 63 -4.26 -6.81 -11.30
C ALA A 63 -4.06 -7.91 -12.36
N GLU A 64 -2.87 -7.98 -12.97
CA GLU A 64 -2.51 -9.04 -13.90
C GLU A 64 -2.55 -10.42 -13.24
N TRP A 65 -1.96 -10.54 -12.05
CA TRP A 65 -1.99 -11.78 -11.27
C TRP A 65 -3.43 -12.22 -10.96
N GLY A 66 -4.30 -11.30 -10.57
CA GLY A 66 -5.71 -11.58 -10.34
C GLY A 66 -6.41 -12.10 -11.59
N ARG A 67 -6.13 -11.51 -12.75
CA ARG A 67 -6.64 -11.98 -14.04
C ARG A 67 -6.12 -13.38 -14.38
N LEU A 68 -4.82 -13.63 -14.23
CA LEU A 68 -4.21 -14.94 -14.49
C LEU A 68 -4.79 -16.02 -13.57
N LEU A 69 -5.06 -15.68 -12.30
CA LEU A 69 -5.67 -16.61 -11.36
C LEU A 69 -7.08 -17.01 -11.82
N ILE A 70 -7.88 -16.06 -12.29
CA ILE A 70 -9.21 -16.34 -12.87
C ILE A 70 -9.06 -17.22 -14.11
N GLU A 71 -8.12 -16.90 -15.01
CA GLU A 71 -7.83 -17.72 -16.19
C GLU A 71 -7.48 -19.17 -15.76
N GLN A 72 -6.58 -19.35 -14.78
CA GLN A 72 -6.21 -20.66 -14.25
C GLN A 72 -7.41 -21.43 -13.67
N GLN A 73 -8.25 -20.77 -12.88
CA GLN A 73 -9.46 -21.38 -12.32
C GLN A 73 -10.43 -21.82 -13.43
N THR A 74 -10.51 -21.07 -14.55
CA THR A 74 -11.32 -21.47 -15.71
C THR A 74 -10.70 -22.58 -16.55
N PHE A 75 -9.37 -22.69 -16.63
CA PHE A 75 -8.69 -23.79 -17.33
C PHE A 75 -8.87 -25.14 -16.60
N GLY A 76 -9.01 -25.13 -15.28
CA GLY A 76 -9.35 -26.30 -14.46
C GLY A 76 -10.84 -26.63 -14.40
N ALA A 77 -11.70 -25.84 -15.04
CA ALA A 77 -13.14 -26.05 -14.99
C ALA A 77 -13.52 -27.39 -15.67
N THR A 78 -14.25 -28.22 -14.94
CA THR A 78 -14.69 -29.57 -15.32
C THR A 78 -15.32 -29.65 -16.72
N ALA A 79 -15.92 -28.56 -17.21
CA ALA A 79 -16.50 -28.47 -18.55
C ALA A 79 -15.47 -28.64 -19.69
N GLN A 80 -14.26 -28.07 -19.58
CA GLN A 80 -13.22 -28.25 -20.61
C GLN A 80 -12.56 -29.62 -20.54
N ILE A 81 -12.39 -30.17 -19.34
CA ILE A 81 -11.85 -31.52 -19.14
C ILE A 81 -12.84 -32.55 -19.71
N GLY A 82 -14.14 -32.39 -19.42
CA GLY A 82 -15.20 -33.23 -19.95
C GLY A 82 -15.31 -33.16 -21.48
N SER A 83 -15.21 -31.97 -22.07
CA SER A 83 -15.27 -31.86 -23.54
C SER A 83 -14.06 -32.51 -24.22
N ARG A 84 -12.84 -32.35 -23.68
CA ARG A 84 -11.65 -33.04 -24.19
C ARG A 84 -11.72 -34.55 -23.98
N ALA A 85 -12.26 -35.02 -22.86
CA ALA A 85 -12.47 -36.44 -22.61
C ALA A 85 -13.41 -37.06 -23.66
N VAL A 86 -14.50 -36.38 -24.02
CA VAL A 86 -15.44 -36.86 -25.04
C VAL A 86 -14.85 -36.74 -26.46
N THR A 87 -14.22 -35.62 -26.79
CA THR A 87 -13.79 -35.34 -28.18
C THR A 87 -12.45 -35.96 -28.55
N GLN A 88 -11.47 -35.97 -27.65
CA GLN A 88 -10.12 -36.48 -27.92
C GLN A 88 -9.94 -37.92 -27.44
N LEU A 89 -10.46 -38.26 -26.25
CA LEU A 89 -10.33 -39.59 -25.66
C LEU A 89 -11.52 -40.51 -25.98
N ARG A 90 -12.55 -40.01 -26.67
CA ARG A 90 -13.79 -40.74 -27.00
C ARG A 90 -14.46 -41.36 -25.78
N MET A 91 -14.30 -40.75 -24.60
CA MET A 91 -14.98 -41.21 -23.39
C MET A 91 -16.48 -40.92 -23.51
N PHE A 92 -17.31 -41.91 -23.18
CA PHE A 92 -18.76 -41.78 -23.12
C PHE A 92 -19.25 -42.36 -21.80
N SER A 93 -20.33 -41.80 -21.25
CA SER A 93 -20.99 -42.39 -20.08
C SER A 93 -21.71 -43.67 -20.53
N PRO A 94 -21.48 -44.83 -19.87
CA PRO A 94 -22.20 -46.05 -20.19
C PRO A 94 -23.72 -45.86 -20.05
N PRO A 95 -24.52 -46.30 -21.03
CA PRO A 95 -25.98 -46.28 -20.93
C PRO A 95 -26.45 -47.26 -19.84
N ALA A 96 -27.64 -47.05 -19.29
CA ALA A 96 -28.18 -47.81 -18.15
C ALA A 96 -28.16 -49.34 -18.34
N ALA A 97 -28.24 -49.82 -19.59
CA ALA A 97 -28.15 -51.24 -19.93
C ALA A 97 -26.76 -51.88 -19.67
N GLN A 98 -25.71 -51.07 -19.53
CA GLN A 98 -24.33 -51.51 -19.29
C GLN A 98 -23.85 -51.21 -17.86
N THR A 99 -24.74 -50.70 -16.99
CA THR A 99 -24.43 -50.35 -15.61
C THR A 99 -24.95 -51.43 -14.66
N VAL A 100 -24.05 -52.06 -13.90
CA VAL A 100 -24.41 -53.04 -12.86
C VAL A 100 -24.18 -52.42 -11.49
N VAL A 101 -25.25 -52.29 -10.70
CA VAL A 101 -25.17 -51.86 -9.31
C VAL A 101 -24.94 -53.08 -8.43
N ILE A 102 -23.76 -53.16 -7.82
CA ILE A 102 -23.43 -54.21 -6.87
C ILE A 102 -23.79 -53.69 -5.48
N SER A 103 -24.86 -54.19 -4.88
CA SER A 103 -25.09 -54.01 -3.45
C SER A 103 -24.10 -54.90 -2.70
N LEU A 104 -23.28 -54.28 -1.85
CA LEU A 104 -22.43 -55.01 -0.93
C LEU A 104 -23.33 -55.93 -0.09
N PRO A 105 -22.98 -57.23 0.07
CA PRO A 105 -23.78 -58.12 0.88
C PRO A 105 -23.84 -57.54 2.28
N MET A 106 -25.05 -57.14 2.72
CA MET A 106 -25.28 -56.89 4.13
C MET A 106 -25.01 -58.23 4.82
N THR A 107 -23.91 -58.31 5.56
CA THR A 107 -23.59 -59.48 6.38
C THR A 107 -24.63 -59.54 7.51
N SER A 108 -25.81 -60.09 7.23
CA SER A 108 -26.71 -60.59 8.26
C SER A 108 -26.11 -61.89 8.79
N LYS A 109 -25.06 -61.78 9.60
CA LYS A 109 -24.61 -62.88 10.44
C LYS A 109 -25.52 -62.87 11.67
N GLN A 110 -26.66 -63.53 11.54
CA GLN A 110 -27.47 -63.96 12.68
C GLN A 110 -27.41 -65.49 12.77
N ASP A 111 -27.10 -65.93 13.98
CA ASP A 111 -27.26 -67.26 14.60
C ASP A 111 -26.40 -68.44 14.11
N LYS A 112 -25.47 -68.87 14.96
CA LYS A 112 -25.78 -69.84 16.03
C LYS A 112 -24.77 -69.76 17.18
#